data_AF-A0A966WSP7-F1
#
_entry.id   AF-A0A966WSP7-F1
#
_cell.length_a   1.000
_cell.length_b   1.000
_cell.length_c   1.000
_cell.angle_alpha   90.00
_cell.angle_beta   90.00
_cell.angle_gamma   90.00
#
_symmetry.space_group_name_H-M   'P 1'
#
loop_
_entity.id
_entity.type
_entity.pdbx_description
1 polymer ?
#
loop_
_entity_poly.entity_id
_entity_poly.type
_entity_poly.pdbx_seq_one_letter_code
_entity_poly.pdbx_strand_id
1 'polypeptide(L)'
;NKKPAGVHWMQAAAVTLLAPDARQIWAYRVPSMLGAILGVLACFHFGRALVGRRAALLGAAMLAACMVLVVETHIAKTDAALLATVAAAMGLLGQAYLRPGAFTARQAAAFWVIMGISVLLKGPVGPMVPLLTGITLAVMDRGAPWFRPLRLHWGLPLMLAMAAPWMVAIGIATEGRFFAQALGDDMIAKLGSGEEKHWGPPGFYLIVFFIAAFPSAWMVGPALRQAWSQRSLPASRFLLAWLVPTWLVFEAVQTKLPHYTLVVYPALMLLIAIWALDPLRFQPGRWLVWSMRFGLVAVALGMGALALVGPQLLAGAIPWAAWLVLPLALLLLWAVLRATSHGLWARGAALGVVLVVPIYAAVLGGVLPRIEPMWIAPRLQAMLARVAPGLAPAQFGMAGHA
;
A
#
# COMPACT_ATOMS: atom_id res chain seq x y z
N ASN A 1 -16.94 16.89 3.37
CA ASN A 1 -15.67 17.39 2.78
C ASN A 1 -14.51 17.21 3.75
N LYS A 2 -14.04 15.98 3.99
CA LYS A 2 -12.90 15.72 4.90
C LYS A 2 -11.61 15.31 4.17
N LYS A 3 -11.67 15.12 2.85
CA LYS A 3 -10.55 14.61 2.06
C LYS A 3 -10.35 15.43 0.78
N PRO A 4 -9.10 15.49 0.26
CA PRO A 4 -8.80 16.05 -1.04
C PRO A 4 -9.62 15.42 -2.18
N ALA A 5 -9.93 16.22 -3.21
CA ALA A 5 -10.85 15.79 -4.27
C ALA A 5 -10.27 14.83 -5.30
N GLY A 6 -8.95 14.64 -5.36
CA GLY A 6 -8.29 13.90 -6.44
C GLY A 6 -8.83 12.48 -6.64
N VAL A 7 -9.02 11.72 -5.55
CA VAL A 7 -9.60 10.37 -5.65
C VAL A 7 -11.05 10.41 -6.11
N HIS A 8 -11.81 11.42 -5.67
CA HIS A 8 -13.23 11.55 -6.00
C HIS A 8 -13.41 11.92 -7.47
N TRP A 9 -12.54 12.77 -8.03
CA TRP A 9 -12.52 13.05 -9.47
C TRP A 9 -12.19 11.81 -10.29
N MET A 10 -11.20 11.00 -9.87
CA MET A 10 -10.87 9.75 -10.55
C MET A 10 -12.04 8.75 -10.50
N GLN A 11 -12.71 8.64 -9.35
CA GLN A 11 -13.89 7.78 -9.18
C GLN A 11 -15.07 8.25 -10.02
N ALA A 12 -15.35 9.55 -10.02
CA ALA A 12 -16.40 10.14 -10.85
C ALA A 12 -16.13 9.87 -12.34
N ALA A 13 -14.91 10.13 -12.81
CA ALA A 13 -14.54 9.85 -14.19
C ALA A 13 -14.69 8.37 -14.56
N ALA A 14 -14.24 7.45 -13.69
CA ALA A 14 -14.38 6.02 -13.92
C ALA A 14 -15.85 5.59 -14.03
N VAL A 15 -16.71 6.10 -13.16
CA VAL A 15 -18.14 5.79 -13.16
C VAL A 15 -18.84 6.37 -14.39
N THR A 16 -18.57 7.63 -14.73
CA THR A 16 -19.14 8.27 -15.93
C THR A 16 -18.78 7.51 -17.21
N LEU A 17 -17.57 6.95 -17.29
CA LEU A 17 -17.10 6.24 -18.48
C LEU A 17 -17.52 4.76 -18.53
N LEU A 18 -17.63 4.09 -17.38
CA LEU A 18 -17.75 2.63 -17.32
C LEU A 18 -19.07 2.14 -16.72
N ALA A 19 -19.82 3.00 -16.02
CA ALA A 19 -21.07 2.66 -15.36
C ALA A 19 -22.08 3.83 -15.51
N PRO A 20 -22.71 3.98 -16.69
CA PRO A 20 -23.59 5.11 -17.02
C PRO A 20 -24.73 5.32 -16.00
N ASP A 21 -25.25 4.25 -15.41
CA ASP A 21 -26.32 4.30 -14.41
C ASP A 21 -25.81 4.56 -12.98
N ALA A 22 -24.49 4.71 -12.78
CA ALA A 22 -23.82 4.88 -11.49
C ALA A 22 -24.13 3.79 -10.41
N ARG A 23 -24.68 2.65 -10.82
CA ARG A 23 -25.11 1.58 -9.90
C ARG A 23 -24.08 0.47 -9.70
N GLN A 24 -23.09 0.38 -10.58
CA GLN A 24 -22.14 -0.74 -10.56
C GLN A 24 -20.95 -0.39 -9.67
N ILE A 25 -20.86 -1.02 -8.49
CA ILE A 25 -19.88 -0.67 -7.45
C ILE A 25 -18.43 -0.88 -7.95
N TRP A 26 -18.23 -1.84 -8.85
CA TRP A 26 -16.89 -2.18 -9.37
C TRP A 26 -16.21 -0.98 -10.05
N ALA A 27 -16.97 -0.11 -10.73
CA ALA A 27 -16.43 1.05 -11.45
C ALA A 27 -15.74 2.05 -10.49
N TYR A 28 -16.25 2.19 -9.26
CA TYR A 28 -15.65 3.04 -8.22
C TYR A 28 -14.29 2.51 -7.71
N ARG A 29 -13.97 1.23 -7.96
CA ARG A 29 -12.72 0.58 -7.54
C ARG A 29 -11.63 0.66 -8.61
N VAL A 30 -11.98 1.00 -9.86
CA VAL A 30 -11.04 1.10 -10.99
C VAL A 30 -9.87 2.04 -10.69
N PRO A 31 -10.06 3.24 -10.09
CA PRO A 31 -8.94 4.09 -9.70
C PRO A 31 -7.96 3.42 -8.73
N SER A 32 -8.46 2.66 -7.76
CA SER A 32 -7.63 1.96 -6.77
C SER A 32 -6.87 0.79 -7.43
N MET A 33 -7.52 0.04 -8.31
CA MET A 33 -6.87 -1.00 -9.12
C MET A 33 -5.75 -0.42 -10.01
N LEU A 34 -6.03 0.66 -10.75
CA LEU A 34 -5.02 1.33 -11.59
C LEU A 34 -3.88 1.89 -10.74
N GLY A 35 -4.17 2.48 -9.58
CA GLY A 35 -3.17 2.92 -8.62
C GLY A 35 -2.24 1.78 -8.18
N ALA A 36 -2.78 0.62 -7.84
CA ALA A 36 -1.97 -0.53 -7.47
C ALA A 36 -1.08 -1.02 -8.61
N ILE A 37 -1.62 -1.14 -9.83
CA ILE A 37 -0.86 -1.53 -11.03
C ILE A 37 0.27 -0.52 -11.27
N LEU A 38 -0.04 0.77 -11.28
CA LEU A 38 0.96 1.82 -11.49
C LEU A 38 2.02 1.84 -10.38
N GLY A 39 1.64 1.59 -9.13
CA GLY A 39 2.58 1.48 -8.00
C GLY A 39 3.54 0.29 -8.14
N VAL A 40 3.04 -0.87 -8.56
CA VAL A 40 3.87 -2.05 -8.85
C VAL A 40 4.80 -1.79 -10.04
N LEU A 41 4.29 -1.20 -11.11
CA LEU A 41 5.09 -0.86 -12.29
C LEU A 41 6.15 0.21 -11.98
N ALA A 42 5.82 1.20 -11.16
CA ALA A 42 6.78 2.20 -10.69
C ALA A 42 7.87 1.55 -9.81
N CYS A 43 7.49 0.67 -8.88
CA CYS A 43 8.42 -0.11 -8.06
C CYS A 43 9.41 -0.90 -8.94
N PHE A 44 8.91 -1.58 -9.98
CA PHE A 44 9.79 -2.28 -10.92
C PHE A 44 10.66 -1.32 -11.73
N HIS A 45 10.04 -0.35 -12.42
CA HIS A 45 10.72 0.55 -13.36
C HIS A 45 11.86 1.31 -12.68
N PHE A 46 11.57 1.96 -11.56
CA PHE A 46 12.56 2.75 -10.83
C PHE A 46 13.49 1.87 -9.99
N GLY A 47 12.96 0.78 -9.42
CA GLY A 47 13.75 -0.20 -8.70
C GLY A 47 14.90 -0.78 -9.53
N ARG A 48 14.74 -0.92 -10.86
CA ARG A 48 15.82 -1.41 -11.76
C ARG A 48 17.11 -0.62 -11.63
N ALA A 49 17.01 0.70 -11.49
CA ALA A 49 18.17 1.58 -11.36
C ALA A 49 18.76 1.56 -9.94
N LEU A 50 17.92 1.27 -8.93
CA LEU A 50 18.33 1.21 -7.52
C LEU A 50 19.00 -0.12 -7.17
N VAL A 51 18.40 -1.24 -7.56
CA VAL A 51 18.73 -2.57 -7.04
C VAL A 51 19.03 -3.61 -8.13
N GLY A 52 19.01 -3.19 -9.39
CA GLY A 52 19.17 -4.08 -10.54
C GLY A 52 17.87 -4.78 -10.96
N ARG A 53 17.84 -5.30 -12.20
CA ARG A 53 16.62 -5.79 -12.85
C ARG A 53 15.97 -6.98 -12.13
N ARG A 54 16.76 -7.96 -11.69
CA ARG A 54 16.25 -9.19 -11.05
C ARG A 54 15.61 -8.89 -9.69
N ALA A 55 16.30 -8.11 -8.86
CA ALA A 55 15.77 -7.71 -7.55
C ALA A 55 14.57 -6.77 -7.69
N ALA A 56 14.57 -5.85 -8.65
CA ALA A 56 13.41 -5.02 -8.92
C ALA A 56 12.18 -5.83 -9.36
N LEU A 57 12.37 -6.84 -10.21
CA LEU A 57 11.27 -7.73 -10.63
C LEU A 57 10.69 -8.50 -9.44
N LEU A 58 11.56 -9.13 -8.64
CA LEU A 58 11.12 -9.86 -7.45
C LEU A 58 10.45 -8.93 -6.43
N GLY A 59 11.02 -7.75 -6.18
CA GLY A 59 10.46 -6.74 -5.27
C GLY A 59 9.08 -6.26 -5.71
N ALA A 60 8.90 -5.94 -6.99
CA ALA A 60 7.61 -5.54 -7.53
C ALA A 60 6.58 -6.69 -7.49
N ALA A 61 7.01 -7.93 -7.77
CA ALA A 61 6.15 -9.10 -7.69
C ALA A 61 5.69 -9.37 -6.24
N MET A 62 6.57 -9.21 -5.26
CA MET A 62 6.20 -9.31 -3.84
C MET A 62 5.28 -8.17 -3.41
N LEU A 63 5.49 -6.94 -3.91
CA LEU A 63 4.58 -5.82 -3.66
C LEU A 63 3.18 -6.11 -4.20
N ALA A 64 3.07 -6.62 -5.44
CA ALA A 64 1.81 -7.01 -6.06
C ALA A 64 1.07 -8.11 -5.27
N ALA A 65 1.84 -8.99 -4.62
CA ALA A 65 1.32 -10.07 -3.79
C ALA A 65 1.00 -9.66 -2.34
N CYS A 66 1.32 -8.44 -1.91
CA CYS A 66 1.03 -8.01 -0.55
C CYS A 66 -0.48 -7.97 -0.32
N MET A 67 -0.96 -8.71 0.69
CA MET A 67 -2.37 -8.74 1.09
C MET A 67 -3.01 -7.34 1.14
N VAL A 68 -2.34 -6.39 1.80
CA VAL A 68 -2.88 -5.03 1.94
C VAL A 68 -3.09 -4.35 0.60
N LEU A 69 -2.19 -4.54 -0.37
CA LEU A 69 -2.34 -3.92 -1.69
C LEU A 69 -3.49 -4.57 -2.47
N VAL A 70 -3.61 -5.90 -2.40
CA VAL A 70 -4.72 -6.64 -3.01
C VAL A 70 -6.07 -6.22 -2.41
N VAL A 71 -6.13 -6.02 -1.09
CA VAL A 71 -7.33 -5.49 -0.43
C VAL A 71 -7.63 -4.07 -0.93
N GLU A 72 -6.63 -3.20 -1.05
CA GLU A 72 -6.80 -1.84 -1.59
C GLU A 72 -7.32 -1.83 -3.04
N THR A 73 -7.07 -2.86 -3.87
CA THR A 73 -7.67 -2.93 -5.22
C THR A 73 -9.16 -3.26 -5.22
N HIS A 74 -9.68 -3.79 -4.12
CA HIS A 74 -11.07 -4.23 -3.98
C HIS A 74 -11.95 -3.24 -3.22
N ILE A 75 -11.40 -2.09 -2.82
CA ILE A 75 -12.09 -1.04 -2.08
C ILE A 75 -11.82 0.32 -2.72
N ALA A 76 -12.86 1.15 -2.81
CA ALA A 76 -12.80 2.45 -3.48
C ALA A 76 -12.13 3.51 -2.58
N LYS A 77 -10.81 3.38 -2.37
CA LYS A 77 -9.99 4.25 -1.50
C LYS A 77 -8.78 4.85 -2.24
N THR A 78 -8.23 5.89 -1.62
CA THR A 78 -7.10 6.69 -2.12
C THR A 78 -5.75 6.00 -2.06
N ASP A 79 -5.56 5.04 -1.16
CA ASP A 79 -4.23 4.59 -0.73
C ASP A 79 -3.40 3.91 -1.83
N ALA A 80 -4.02 3.13 -2.72
CA ALA A 80 -3.33 2.55 -3.86
C ALA A 80 -2.88 3.62 -4.88
N ALA A 81 -3.66 4.68 -5.09
CA ALA A 81 -3.26 5.80 -5.95
C ALA A 81 -2.11 6.59 -5.31
N LEU A 82 -2.14 6.78 -3.99
CA LEU A 82 -1.04 7.40 -3.24
C LEU A 82 0.24 6.56 -3.31
N LEU A 83 0.14 5.23 -3.22
CA LEU A 83 1.28 4.33 -3.42
C LEU A 83 1.91 4.56 -4.80
N ALA A 84 1.11 4.69 -5.85
CA ALA A 84 1.61 4.95 -7.20
C ALA A 84 2.42 6.25 -7.28
N THR A 85 1.86 7.34 -6.78
CA THR A 85 2.53 8.65 -6.83
C THR A 85 3.78 8.67 -5.97
N VAL A 86 3.74 8.11 -4.76
CA VAL A 86 4.91 8.04 -3.88
C VAL A 86 5.99 7.13 -4.47
N ALA A 87 5.65 5.95 -4.98
CA ALA A 87 6.63 5.04 -5.58
C ALA A 87 7.33 5.67 -6.79
N ALA A 88 6.58 6.39 -7.65
CA ALA A 88 7.16 7.10 -8.79
C ALA A 88 8.02 8.30 -8.36
N ALA A 89 7.55 9.11 -7.40
CA ALA A 89 8.29 10.23 -6.86
C ALA A 89 9.61 9.79 -6.21
N MET A 90 9.56 8.73 -5.41
CA MET A 90 10.74 8.14 -4.77
C MET A 90 11.69 7.51 -5.79
N GLY A 91 11.16 6.93 -6.85
CA GLY A 91 11.96 6.47 -7.98
C GLY A 91 12.73 7.59 -8.68
N LEU A 92 12.06 8.72 -8.94
CA LEU A 92 12.69 9.90 -9.53
C LEU A 92 13.69 10.56 -8.57
N LEU A 93 13.36 10.68 -7.30
CA LEU A 93 14.29 11.16 -6.26
C LEU A 93 15.53 10.26 -6.19
N GLY A 94 15.34 8.94 -6.24
CA GLY A 94 16.43 7.96 -6.27
C GLY A 94 17.33 8.11 -7.49
N GLN A 95 16.78 8.42 -8.67
CA GLN A 95 17.58 8.74 -9.86
C GLN A 95 18.36 10.05 -9.70
N ALA A 96 17.73 11.10 -9.17
CA ALA A 96 18.39 12.37 -8.87
C ALA A 96 19.52 12.20 -7.85
N TYR A 97 19.32 11.31 -6.86
CA TYR A 97 20.29 10.96 -5.83
C TYR A 97 21.49 10.18 -6.38
N LEU A 98 21.23 9.08 -7.10
CA LEU A 98 22.30 8.19 -7.58
C LEU A 98 23.04 8.74 -8.81
N ARG A 99 22.37 9.52 -9.66
CA ARG A 99 22.90 10.00 -10.94
C ARG A 99 22.53 11.46 -11.19
N PRO A 100 22.95 12.40 -10.32
CA PRO A 100 22.53 13.81 -10.40
C PRO A 100 22.88 14.46 -11.74
N GLY A 101 24.01 14.10 -12.36
CA GLY A 101 24.44 14.64 -13.66
C GLY A 101 23.61 14.17 -14.86
N ALA A 102 22.91 13.02 -14.75
CA ALA A 102 22.05 12.49 -15.80
C ALA A 102 20.56 12.86 -15.59
N PHE A 103 20.23 13.54 -14.50
CA PHE A 103 18.85 13.88 -14.16
C PHE A 103 18.37 15.10 -14.93
N THR A 104 17.34 14.92 -15.74
CA THR A 104 16.87 15.91 -16.72
C THR A 104 15.81 16.85 -16.16
N ALA A 105 15.60 17.96 -16.87
CA ALA A 105 14.49 18.90 -16.65
C ALA A 105 13.12 18.20 -16.60
N ARG A 106 12.91 17.26 -17.53
CA ARG A 106 11.65 16.52 -17.68
C ARG A 106 11.39 15.61 -16.49
N GLN A 107 12.44 14.96 -15.98
CA GLN A 107 12.33 14.14 -14.76
C GLN A 107 12.05 15.00 -13.53
N ALA A 108 12.67 16.19 -13.41
CA ALA A 108 12.34 17.15 -12.37
C ALA A 108 10.87 17.58 -12.47
N ALA A 109 10.39 17.94 -13.67
CA ALA A 109 8.99 18.34 -13.87
C ALA A 109 8.03 17.20 -13.51
N ALA A 110 8.32 15.98 -13.97
CA ALA A 110 7.55 14.79 -13.62
C ALA A 110 7.49 14.58 -12.10
N PHE A 111 8.62 14.72 -11.39
CA PHE A 111 8.65 14.62 -9.93
C PHE A 111 7.66 15.61 -9.31
N TRP A 112 7.76 16.90 -9.63
CA TRP A 112 6.91 17.94 -9.04
C TRP A 112 5.44 17.85 -9.43
N VAL A 113 5.12 17.44 -10.66
CA VAL A 113 3.73 17.16 -11.09
C VAL A 113 3.16 16.00 -10.28
N ILE A 114 3.92 14.91 -10.12
CA ILE A 114 3.50 13.75 -9.31
C ILE A 114 3.28 14.17 -7.85
N MET A 115 4.14 15.03 -7.30
CA MET A 115 3.95 15.59 -5.96
C MET A 115 2.64 16.37 -5.86
N GLY A 116 2.33 17.21 -6.85
CA GLY A 116 1.08 17.98 -6.89
C GLY A 116 -0.16 17.08 -6.94
N ILE A 117 -0.13 16.04 -7.78
CA ILE A 117 -1.18 15.01 -7.82
C ILE A 117 -1.29 14.31 -6.45
N SER A 118 -0.16 13.97 -5.83
CA SER A 118 -0.16 13.30 -4.53
C SER A 118 -0.79 14.15 -3.42
N VAL A 119 -0.63 15.47 -3.49
CA VAL A 119 -1.29 16.43 -2.58
C VAL A 119 -2.80 16.41 -2.80
N LEU A 120 -3.25 16.40 -4.06
CA LEU A 120 -4.68 16.28 -4.39
C LEU A 120 -5.29 14.93 -4.02
N LEU A 121 -4.48 13.88 -3.83
CA LEU A 121 -4.95 12.57 -3.38
C LEU A 121 -5.11 12.55 -1.85
N LYS A 122 -4.02 12.75 -1.11
CA LYS A 122 -3.99 12.54 0.35
C LYS A 122 -3.21 13.62 1.10
N GLY A 123 -3.21 14.84 0.57
CA GLY A 123 -2.63 16.02 1.22
C GLY A 123 -1.13 15.88 1.45
N PRO A 124 -0.62 16.18 2.65
CA PRO A 124 0.81 16.32 2.89
C PRO A 124 1.57 14.97 2.87
N VAL A 125 0.88 13.82 2.97
CA VAL A 125 1.53 12.50 3.08
C VAL A 125 2.42 12.21 1.88
N GLY A 126 1.99 12.58 0.67
CA GLY A 126 2.80 12.45 -0.54
C GLY A 126 4.14 13.17 -0.43
N PRO A 127 4.15 14.51 -0.29
CA PRO A 127 5.35 15.33 -0.03
C PRO A 127 6.19 14.95 1.16
N MET A 128 5.57 14.50 2.23
CA MET A 128 6.26 14.10 3.45
C MET A 128 7.30 13.01 3.19
N VAL A 129 6.99 12.00 2.38
CA VAL A 129 7.89 10.86 2.16
C VAL A 129 9.20 11.25 1.46
N PRO A 130 9.20 11.92 0.27
CA PRO A 130 10.42 12.41 -0.36
C PRO A 130 11.16 13.46 0.48
N LEU A 131 10.44 14.31 1.23
CA LEU A 131 11.05 15.31 2.09
C LEU A 131 11.86 14.66 3.22
N LEU A 132 11.25 13.73 3.97
CA LEU A 132 11.93 13.01 5.06
C LEU A 132 13.12 12.19 4.53
N THR A 133 12.96 11.59 3.36
CA THR A 133 14.05 10.87 2.69
C THR A 133 15.19 11.80 2.33
N GLY A 134 14.90 12.94 1.70
CA GLY A 134 15.89 13.94 1.32
C GLY A 134 16.62 14.52 2.52
N ILE A 135 15.92 14.84 3.62
CA ILE A 135 16.56 15.33 4.86
C ILE A 135 17.48 14.26 5.44
N THR A 136 17.02 13.01 5.51
CA THR A 136 17.81 11.91 6.07
C THR A 136 19.08 11.69 5.25
N LEU A 137 18.97 11.69 3.92
CA LEU A 137 20.13 11.59 3.02
C LEU A 137 21.07 12.80 3.18
N ALA A 138 20.54 14.02 3.31
CA ALA A 138 21.35 15.22 3.47
C ALA A 138 22.21 15.17 4.74
N VAL A 139 21.63 14.66 5.83
CA VAL A 139 22.34 14.43 7.09
C VAL A 139 23.39 13.33 6.95
N MET A 140 23.03 12.19 6.33
CA MET A 140 23.95 11.05 6.19
C MET A 140 25.12 11.35 5.24
N ASP A 141 24.88 12.07 4.16
CA ASP A 141 25.88 12.38 3.12
C ASP A 141 26.61 13.72 3.39
N ARG A 142 26.23 14.44 4.46
CA ARG A 142 26.75 15.78 4.81
C ARG A 142 26.66 16.78 3.67
N GLY A 143 25.57 16.69 2.89
CA GLY A 143 25.34 17.50 1.71
C GLY A 143 24.17 16.96 0.90
N ALA A 144 23.64 17.77 -0.01
CA ALA A 144 22.46 17.41 -0.78
C ALA A 144 22.57 17.77 -2.27
N PRO A 145 23.55 17.17 -2.99
CA PRO A 145 23.78 17.47 -4.40
C PRO A 145 22.56 17.22 -5.30
N TRP A 146 21.61 16.37 -4.89
CA TRP A 146 20.37 16.09 -5.62
C TRP A 146 19.34 17.22 -5.57
N PHE A 147 19.43 18.20 -4.67
CA PHE A 147 18.49 19.34 -4.68
C PHE A 147 18.64 20.23 -5.91
N ARG A 148 19.88 20.38 -6.42
CA ARG A 148 20.15 21.16 -7.63
C ARG A 148 19.43 20.58 -8.87
N PRO A 149 19.58 19.29 -9.23
CA PRO A 149 18.87 18.70 -10.37
C PRO A 149 17.34 18.60 -10.17
N LEU A 150 16.84 18.58 -8.93
CA LEU A 150 15.40 18.71 -8.66
C LEU A 150 14.83 20.09 -8.99
N ARG A 151 15.68 21.12 -9.14
CA ARG A 151 15.27 22.46 -9.62
C ARG A 151 14.12 23.07 -8.80
N LEU A 152 14.32 23.08 -7.49
CA LEU A 152 13.33 23.52 -6.50
C LEU A 152 12.68 24.88 -6.82
N HIS A 153 13.45 25.81 -7.39
CA HIS A 153 13.01 27.18 -7.71
C HIS A 153 11.79 27.26 -8.64
N TRP A 154 11.65 26.38 -9.64
CA TRP A 154 10.43 26.30 -10.46
C TRP A 154 9.61 25.05 -10.17
N GLY A 155 10.24 24.02 -9.62
CA GLY A 155 9.58 22.77 -9.27
C GLY A 155 8.53 22.93 -8.18
N LEU A 156 8.85 23.65 -7.11
CA LEU A 156 7.90 23.90 -6.02
C LEU A 156 6.71 24.76 -6.50
N PRO A 157 6.91 25.87 -7.25
CA PRO A 157 5.81 26.56 -7.92
C PRO A 157 4.95 25.67 -8.81
N LEU A 158 5.54 24.73 -9.56
CA LEU A 158 4.79 23.79 -10.40
C LEU A 158 3.90 22.85 -9.56
N MET A 159 4.42 22.30 -8.46
CA MET A 159 3.63 21.48 -7.55
C MET A 159 2.47 22.27 -6.93
N LEU A 160 2.74 23.51 -6.51
CA LEU A 160 1.72 24.40 -5.96
C LEU A 160 0.67 24.76 -7.02
N ALA A 161 1.08 25.06 -8.25
CA ALA A 161 0.15 25.36 -9.35
C ALA A 161 -0.82 24.19 -9.64
N MET A 162 -0.40 22.95 -9.41
CA MET A 162 -1.27 21.78 -9.55
C MET A 162 -2.30 21.65 -8.42
N ALA A 163 -1.90 21.91 -7.17
CA ALA A 163 -2.74 21.66 -6.00
C ALA A 163 -3.55 22.89 -5.53
N ALA A 164 -2.99 24.08 -5.69
CA ALA A 164 -3.53 25.34 -5.19
C ALA A 164 -4.91 25.68 -5.78
N PRO A 165 -5.22 25.47 -7.07
CA PRO A 165 -6.54 25.82 -7.61
C PRO A 165 -7.69 25.14 -6.84
N TRP A 166 -7.51 23.85 -6.52
CA TRP A 166 -8.49 23.13 -5.73
C TRP A 166 -8.52 23.60 -4.27
N MET A 167 -7.35 23.81 -3.66
CA MET A 167 -7.25 24.31 -2.28
C MET A 167 -7.92 25.68 -2.11
N VAL A 168 -7.73 26.59 -3.07
CA VAL A 168 -8.38 27.90 -3.08
C VAL A 168 -9.89 27.73 -3.26
N ALA A 169 -10.33 26.93 -4.23
CA ALA A 169 -11.75 26.70 -4.50
C ALA A 169 -12.49 26.11 -3.29
N ILE A 170 -11.93 25.09 -2.64
CA ILE A 170 -12.55 24.50 -1.43
C ILE A 170 -12.50 25.47 -0.24
N GLY A 171 -11.44 26.27 -0.15
CA GLY A 171 -11.30 27.33 0.85
C GLY A 171 -12.43 28.35 0.74
N ILE A 172 -12.69 28.85 -0.46
CA ILE A 172 -13.79 29.78 -0.74
C ILE A 172 -15.14 29.10 -0.48
N ALA A 173 -15.37 27.92 -1.07
CA ALA A 173 -16.65 27.21 -0.97
C ALA A 173 -17.03 26.77 0.45
N THR A 174 -16.05 26.66 1.35
CA THR A 174 -16.27 26.30 2.76
C THR A 174 -16.01 27.45 3.72
N GLU A 175 -15.71 28.65 3.21
CA GLU A 175 -15.32 29.82 4.02
C GLU A 175 -14.21 29.48 5.02
N GLY A 176 -13.21 28.72 4.58
CA GLY A 176 -12.08 28.29 5.41
C GLY A 176 -12.37 27.13 6.37
N ARG A 177 -13.64 26.71 6.55
CA ARG A 177 -14.00 25.60 7.46
C ARG A 177 -13.31 24.29 7.09
N PHE A 178 -13.08 24.03 5.80
CA PHE A 178 -12.32 22.85 5.37
C PHE A 178 -10.93 22.81 6.01
N PHE A 179 -10.20 23.93 6.03
CA PHE A 179 -8.86 23.98 6.60
C PHE A 179 -8.90 23.94 8.14
N ALA A 180 -9.86 24.60 8.77
CA ALA A 180 -10.03 24.53 10.22
C ALA A 180 -10.27 23.08 10.69
N GLN A 181 -11.14 22.34 9.99
CA GLN A 181 -11.40 20.93 10.28
C GLN A 181 -10.21 20.03 9.88
N ALA A 182 -9.64 20.24 8.69
CA ALA A 182 -8.53 19.42 8.20
C ALA A 182 -7.27 19.57 9.08
N LEU A 183 -6.92 20.79 9.51
CA LEU A 183 -5.76 21.04 10.38
C LEU A 183 -6.07 20.76 11.85
N GLY A 184 -7.19 21.26 12.38
CA GLY A 184 -7.56 21.13 13.80
C GLY A 184 -8.07 19.74 14.14
N ASP A 185 -9.23 19.38 13.60
CA ASP A 185 -9.96 18.17 13.98
C ASP A 185 -9.39 16.88 13.36
N ASP A 186 -8.74 16.97 12.20
CA ASP A 186 -8.30 15.78 11.46
C ASP A 186 -6.77 15.56 11.50
N MET A 187 -5.95 16.58 11.76
CA MET A 187 -4.48 16.46 11.76
C MET A 187 -3.90 16.65 13.16
N ILE A 188 -4.24 17.75 13.84
CA ILE A 188 -3.79 18.01 15.22
C ILE A 188 -4.47 17.06 16.20
N ALA A 189 -5.78 16.82 16.07
CA ALA A 189 -6.45 15.82 16.91
C ALA A 189 -5.85 14.42 16.73
N LYS A 190 -5.54 14.00 15.49
CA LYS A 190 -4.86 12.70 15.26
C LYS A 190 -3.43 12.61 15.81
N LEU A 191 -2.81 13.75 16.10
CA LEU A 191 -1.50 13.85 16.75
C LEU A 191 -1.60 13.95 18.28
N GLY A 192 -2.62 14.62 18.83
CA GLY A 192 -2.72 14.95 20.27
C GLY A 192 -3.88 14.29 21.03
N SER A 193 -5.03 14.06 20.40
CA SER A 193 -6.24 13.49 21.01
C SER A 193 -6.74 12.31 20.19
N GLY A 194 -6.34 11.09 20.57
CA GLY A 194 -6.76 9.88 19.89
C GLY A 194 -8.27 9.81 19.79
N GLU A 195 -8.83 10.07 18.60
CA GLU A 195 -10.23 9.79 18.34
C GLU A 195 -10.49 8.32 18.73
N GLU A 196 -11.46 8.13 19.63
CA GLU A 196 -11.69 6.94 20.47
C GLU A 196 -11.91 5.59 19.74
N LYS A 197 -11.68 5.49 18.44
CA LYS A 197 -12.01 4.28 17.65
C LYS A 197 -10.82 3.57 16.99
N HIS A 198 -9.66 4.20 16.84
CA HIS A 198 -8.52 3.60 16.11
C HIS A 198 -7.14 3.88 16.73
N TRP A 199 -7.05 3.84 18.06
CA TRP A 199 -5.75 3.86 18.74
C TRP A 199 -4.99 2.54 18.54
N GLY A 200 -3.67 2.61 18.37
CA GLY A 200 -2.81 1.44 18.34
C GLY A 200 -1.49 1.66 19.09
N PRO A 201 -1.02 0.69 19.90
CA PRO A 201 0.21 0.84 20.69
C PRO A 201 1.46 0.98 19.80
N PRO A 202 2.59 1.45 20.32
CA PRO A 202 3.88 1.33 19.64
C PRO A 202 4.15 -0.12 19.20
N GLY A 203 4.61 -0.28 17.96
CA GLY A 203 4.82 -1.59 17.33
C GLY A 203 3.60 -2.13 16.57
N PHE A 204 2.49 -1.39 16.52
CA PHE A 204 1.28 -1.78 15.79
C PHE A 204 1.59 -2.14 14.33
N TYR A 205 2.31 -1.28 13.60
CA TYR A 205 2.60 -1.54 12.19
C TYR A 205 3.55 -2.71 12.00
N LEU A 206 4.45 -2.97 12.96
CA LEU A 206 5.36 -4.11 12.91
C LEU A 206 4.60 -5.43 13.02
N ILE A 207 3.62 -5.50 13.91
CA ILE A 207 2.78 -6.70 14.07
C ILE A 207 1.90 -6.88 12.82
N VAL A 208 1.22 -5.82 12.41
CA VAL A 208 0.30 -5.84 11.25
C VAL A 208 1.03 -6.16 9.95
N PHE A 209 2.30 -5.75 9.81
CA PHE A 209 3.12 -6.00 8.63
C PHE A 209 3.20 -7.47 8.24
N PHE A 210 3.24 -8.41 9.20
CA PHE A 210 3.31 -9.84 8.90
C PHE A 210 2.08 -10.38 8.17
N ILE A 211 0.92 -9.75 8.40
CA ILE A 211 -0.33 -10.07 7.70
C ILE A 211 -0.42 -9.23 6.42
N ALA A 212 -0.17 -7.92 6.52
CA ALA A 212 -0.33 -6.97 5.44
C ALA A 212 0.62 -7.21 4.25
N ALA A 213 1.87 -7.62 4.52
CA ALA A 213 2.86 -7.96 3.50
C ALA A 213 3.01 -9.48 3.29
N PHE A 214 2.07 -10.29 3.77
CA PHE A 214 1.99 -11.71 3.37
C PHE A 214 1.90 -11.79 1.84
N PRO A 215 2.63 -12.70 1.16
CA PRO A 215 3.40 -13.82 1.72
C PRO A 215 4.89 -13.52 2.01
N SER A 216 5.35 -12.29 1.82
CA SER A 216 6.79 -11.95 1.81
C SER A 216 7.33 -11.40 3.14
N ALA A 217 6.44 -10.95 4.03
CA ALA A 217 6.79 -10.26 5.27
C ALA A 217 7.84 -10.98 6.15
N TRP A 218 7.77 -12.31 6.20
CA TRP A 218 8.64 -13.12 7.05
C TRP A 218 10.14 -12.98 6.72
N MET A 219 10.51 -12.53 5.52
CA MET A 219 11.91 -12.33 5.09
C MET A 219 12.52 -10.99 5.53
N VAL A 220 11.74 -10.11 6.17
CA VAL A 220 12.15 -8.71 6.44
C VAL A 220 13.32 -8.58 7.41
N GLY A 221 13.39 -9.42 8.43
CA GLY A 221 14.40 -9.33 9.50
C GLY A 221 15.85 -9.37 8.98
N PRO A 222 16.27 -10.45 8.30
CA PRO A 222 17.62 -10.53 7.76
C PRO A 222 17.89 -9.52 6.64
N ALA A 223 16.86 -9.16 5.85
CA ALA A 223 16.98 -8.13 4.83
C ALA A 223 17.30 -6.75 5.43
N LEU A 224 16.60 -6.33 6.49
CA LEU A 224 16.89 -5.08 7.19
C LEU A 224 18.24 -5.10 7.89
N ARG A 225 18.62 -6.24 8.49
CA ARG A 225 19.95 -6.39 9.10
C ARG A 225 21.07 -6.21 8.07
N GLN A 226 20.93 -6.81 6.89
CA GLN A 226 21.91 -6.63 5.82
C GLN A 226 21.90 -5.21 5.26
N ALA A 227 20.72 -4.64 5.02
CA ALA A 227 20.60 -3.26 4.56
C ALA A 227 21.30 -2.29 5.52
N TRP A 228 21.14 -2.50 6.83
CA TRP A 228 21.77 -1.68 7.86
C TRP A 228 23.29 -1.83 7.89
N SER A 229 23.82 -3.05 7.75
CA SER A 229 25.28 -3.25 7.66
C SER A 229 25.85 -2.63 6.39
N GLN A 230 25.08 -2.63 5.30
CA GLN A 230 25.45 -2.06 4.01
C GLN A 230 24.91 -0.64 3.78
N ARG A 231 24.55 0.10 4.84
CA ARG A 231 24.03 1.49 4.73
C ARG A 231 25.01 2.50 4.14
N SER A 232 26.27 2.10 3.94
CA SER A 232 27.26 2.86 3.19
C SER A 232 27.06 2.78 1.67
N LEU A 233 26.36 1.75 1.16
CA LEU A 233 26.02 1.63 -0.25
C LEU A 233 24.89 2.61 -0.59
N PRO A 234 25.01 3.39 -1.68
CA PRO A 234 24.01 4.41 -2.03
C PRO A 234 22.58 3.88 -2.15
N ALA A 235 22.38 2.70 -2.75
CA ALA A 235 21.06 2.10 -2.89
C ALA A 235 20.43 1.69 -1.55
N SER A 236 21.18 0.99 -0.70
CA SER A 236 20.73 0.59 0.64
C SER A 236 20.46 1.82 1.51
N ARG A 237 21.33 2.84 1.43
CA ARG A 237 21.14 4.12 2.12
C ARG A 237 19.85 4.80 1.70
N PHE A 238 19.59 4.91 0.39
CA PHE A 238 18.38 5.49 -0.16
C PHE A 238 17.12 4.76 0.32
N LEU A 239 17.11 3.43 0.23
CA LEU A 239 15.95 2.62 0.63
C LEU A 239 15.69 2.68 2.14
N LEU A 240 16.75 2.73 2.97
CA LEU A 240 16.60 2.96 4.41
C LEU A 240 16.10 4.37 4.72
N ALA A 241 16.59 5.39 4.01
CA ALA A 241 16.13 6.77 4.17
C ALA A 241 14.68 6.97 3.71
N TRP A 242 14.19 6.16 2.75
CA TRP A 242 12.77 6.09 2.41
C TRP A 242 11.97 5.42 3.53
N LEU A 243 12.42 4.24 3.95
CA LEU A 243 11.70 3.38 4.88
C LEU A 243 11.63 3.95 6.30
N VAL A 244 12.78 4.18 6.93
CA VAL A 244 12.89 4.38 8.39
C VAL A 244 12.16 5.64 8.87
N PRO A 245 12.45 6.86 8.37
CA PRO A 245 11.82 8.05 8.93
C PRO A 245 10.31 8.07 8.66
N THR A 246 9.87 7.61 7.48
CA THR A 246 8.45 7.51 7.15
C THR A 246 7.73 6.52 8.05
N TRP A 247 8.33 5.36 8.32
CA TRP A 247 7.78 4.37 9.24
C TRP A 247 7.64 4.94 10.66
N LEU A 248 8.66 5.62 11.16
CA LEU A 248 8.65 6.23 12.49
C LEU A 248 7.55 7.28 12.63
N VAL A 249 7.32 8.10 11.59
CA VAL A 249 6.21 9.06 11.59
C VAL A 249 4.86 8.35 11.70
N PHE A 250 4.62 7.30 10.91
CA PHE A 250 3.36 6.56 11.03
C PHE A 250 3.19 5.90 12.40
N GLU A 251 4.26 5.35 12.96
CA GLU A 251 4.24 4.73 14.29
C GLU A 251 3.95 5.75 15.42
N ALA A 252 4.37 7.01 15.24
CA ALA A 252 4.16 8.10 16.18
C ALA A 252 2.75 8.71 16.13
N VAL A 253 2.04 8.58 15.01
CA VAL A 253 0.65 9.06 14.88
C VAL A 253 -0.29 8.18 15.69
N GLN A 254 -1.24 8.78 16.41
CA GLN A 254 -2.14 8.05 17.32
C GLN A 254 -3.20 7.24 16.56
N THR A 255 -3.78 7.81 15.51
CA THR A 255 -4.76 7.11 14.66
C THR A 255 -4.03 6.17 13.71
N LYS A 256 -4.12 4.85 13.95
CA LYS A 256 -3.42 3.85 13.14
C LYS A 256 -4.39 3.00 12.32
N LEU A 257 -4.24 3.07 11.00
CA LEU A 257 -4.93 2.18 10.07
C LEU A 257 -3.91 1.27 9.37
N PRO A 258 -4.17 -0.05 9.24
CA PRO A 258 -3.21 -1.03 8.71
C PRO A 258 -2.49 -0.66 7.41
N HIS A 259 -3.15 0.11 6.54
CA HIS A 259 -2.67 0.46 5.21
C HIS A 259 -1.82 1.74 5.15
N TYR A 260 -1.68 2.51 6.24
CA TYR A 260 -0.93 3.78 6.19
C TYR A 260 0.53 3.61 5.78
N THR A 261 1.17 2.52 6.20
CA THR A 261 2.56 2.21 5.85
C THR A 261 2.72 1.68 4.42
N LEU A 262 1.65 1.50 3.64
CA LEU A 262 1.73 0.95 2.28
C LEU A 262 2.72 1.71 1.39
N VAL A 263 2.84 3.03 1.57
CA VAL A 263 3.74 3.90 0.79
C VAL A 263 5.24 3.59 0.98
N VAL A 264 5.63 2.80 2.01
CA VAL A 264 7.01 2.33 2.19
C VAL A 264 7.23 0.87 1.80
N TYR A 265 6.18 0.16 1.38
CA TYR A 265 6.29 -1.25 0.99
C TYR A 265 7.19 -1.46 -0.24
N PRO A 266 7.23 -0.55 -1.25
CA PRO A 266 8.22 -0.66 -2.33
C PRO A 266 9.65 -0.78 -1.79
N ALA A 267 10.05 0.07 -0.84
CA ALA A 267 11.39 0.01 -0.26
C ALA A 267 11.64 -1.31 0.48
N LEU A 268 10.67 -1.77 1.29
CA LEU A 268 10.76 -3.05 1.99
C LEU A 268 10.91 -4.23 1.03
N MET A 269 10.09 -4.29 -0.02
CA MET A 269 10.14 -5.39 -0.98
C MET A 269 11.42 -5.37 -1.81
N LEU A 270 11.95 -4.20 -2.16
CA LEU A 270 13.25 -4.09 -2.83
C LEU A 270 14.40 -4.54 -1.92
N LEU A 271 14.39 -4.19 -0.63
CA LEU A 271 15.38 -4.65 0.35
C LEU A 271 15.33 -6.17 0.55
N ILE A 272 14.12 -6.74 0.67
CA ILE A 272 13.93 -8.21 0.75
C ILE A 272 14.46 -8.87 -0.52
N ALA A 273 14.19 -8.30 -1.69
CA ALA A 273 14.63 -8.88 -2.96
C ALA A 273 16.15 -8.86 -3.15
N ILE A 274 16.83 -7.78 -2.76
CA ILE A 274 18.31 -7.72 -2.78
C ILE A 274 18.87 -8.82 -1.89
N TRP A 275 18.43 -8.89 -0.63
CA TRP A 275 18.92 -9.89 0.32
C TRP A 275 18.66 -11.32 -0.17
N ALA A 276 17.47 -11.59 -0.71
CA ALA A 276 17.08 -12.92 -1.18
C ALA A 276 17.90 -13.41 -2.39
N LEU A 277 18.39 -12.48 -3.22
CA LEU A 277 19.18 -12.76 -4.42
C LEU A 277 20.69 -12.69 -4.18
N ASP A 278 21.14 -12.08 -3.09
CA ASP A 278 22.55 -11.91 -2.79
C ASP A 278 23.19 -13.27 -2.43
N PRO A 279 24.19 -13.75 -3.21
CA PRO A 279 24.92 -14.98 -2.90
C PRO A 279 25.78 -14.84 -1.63
N LEU A 280 26.20 -13.62 -1.28
CA LEU A 280 26.99 -13.28 -0.10
C LEU A 280 26.11 -12.78 1.06
N ARG A 281 24.80 -13.02 0.99
CA ARG A 281 23.87 -12.57 2.00
C ARG A 281 24.25 -13.05 3.39
N PHE A 282 23.94 -12.22 4.37
CA PHE A 282 23.96 -12.64 5.77
C PHE A 282 23.06 -13.86 5.96
N GLN A 283 23.63 -14.95 6.48
CA GLN A 283 22.90 -16.17 6.80
C GLN A 283 22.22 -16.00 8.17
N PRO A 284 20.88 -16.02 8.23
CA PRO A 284 20.17 -15.90 9.50
C PRO A 284 20.49 -17.08 10.41
N GLY A 285 20.76 -16.80 11.69
CA GLY A 285 20.94 -17.84 12.70
C GLY A 285 19.66 -18.67 12.88
N ARG A 286 19.80 -19.90 13.42
CA ARG A 286 18.70 -20.87 13.54
C ARG A 286 17.43 -20.26 14.15
N TRP A 287 17.55 -19.55 15.27
CA TRP A 287 16.40 -18.97 15.98
C TRP A 287 15.63 -17.96 15.14
N LEU A 288 16.34 -17.09 14.42
CA LEU A 288 15.71 -16.12 13.52
C LEU A 288 14.94 -16.84 12.41
N VAL A 289 15.52 -17.88 11.81
CA VAL A 289 14.84 -18.69 10.79
C VAL A 289 13.57 -19.34 11.35
N TRP A 290 13.64 -19.94 12.54
CA TRP A 290 12.48 -20.54 13.21
C TRP A 290 11.37 -19.52 13.45
N SER A 291 11.69 -18.35 14.02
CA SER A 291 10.69 -17.29 14.27
C SER A 291 10.05 -16.79 12.97
N MET A 292 10.84 -16.59 11.91
CA MET A 292 10.31 -16.16 10.62
C MET A 292 9.38 -17.21 10.00
N ARG A 293 9.77 -18.49 10.05
CA ARG A 293 8.95 -19.60 9.55
C ARG A 293 7.67 -19.77 10.36
N PHE A 294 7.76 -19.62 11.68
CA PHE A 294 6.58 -19.62 12.54
C PHE A 294 5.59 -18.52 12.13
N GLY A 295 6.07 -17.29 11.91
CA GLY A 295 5.22 -16.19 11.43
C GLY A 295 4.55 -16.51 10.09
N LEU A 296 5.30 -17.04 9.12
CA LEU A 296 4.75 -17.47 7.83
C LEU A 296 3.66 -18.54 7.99
N VAL A 297 3.94 -19.58 8.79
CA VAL A 297 3.00 -20.68 9.07
C VAL A 297 1.77 -20.18 9.79
N ALA A 298 1.93 -19.35 10.83
CA ALA A 298 0.83 -18.80 11.62
C ALA A 298 -0.13 -17.96 10.75
N VAL A 299 0.41 -17.10 9.87
CA VAL A 299 -0.43 -16.29 8.97
C VAL A 299 -1.12 -17.17 7.92
N ALA A 300 -0.40 -18.10 7.28
CA ALA A 300 -0.97 -18.96 6.25
C ALA A 300 -2.07 -19.89 6.81
N LEU A 301 -1.82 -20.55 7.94
CA LEU A 301 -2.79 -21.40 8.60
C LEU A 301 -3.93 -20.59 9.22
N GLY A 302 -3.64 -19.43 9.81
CA GLY A 302 -4.65 -18.52 10.35
C GLY A 302 -5.63 -18.04 9.27
N MET A 303 -5.14 -17.71 8.08
CA MET A 303 -5.99 -17.39 6.93
C MET A 303 -6.81 -18.59 6.45
N GLY A 304 -6.22 -19.79 6.38
CA GLY A 304 -6.93 -21.02 6.02
C GLY A 304 -8.04 -21.36 7.01
N ALA A 305 -7.76 -21.27 8.31
CA ALA A 305 -8.72 -21.47 9.37
C ALA A 305 -9.83 -20.41 9.33
N LEU A 306 -9.48 -19.14 9.16
CA LEU A 306 -10.45 -18.04 9.06
C LEU A 306 -11.37 -18.20 7.85
N ALA A 307 -10.86 -18.68 6.73
CA ALA A 307 -11.67 -18.94 5.53
C ALA A 307 -12.71 -20.05 5.74
N LEU A 308 -12.44 -21.03 6.62
CA LEU A 308 -13.37 -22.10 6.96
C LEU A 308 -14.32 -21.71 8.10
N VAL A 309 -13.78 -21.19 9.20
CA VAL A 309 -14.52 -20.88 10.43
C VAL A 309 -15.36 -19.60 10.28
N GLY A 310 -14.83 -18.58 9.60
CA GLY A 310 -15.51 -17.28 9.44
C GLY A 310 -16.90 -17.40 8.81
N PRO A 311 -17.04 -18.00 7.62
CA PRO A 311 -18.34 -18.24 6.99
C PRO A 311 -19.26 -19.13 7.82
N GLN A 312 -18.73 -20.16 8.50
CA GLN A 312 -19.55 -21.01 9.37
C GLN A 312 -20.15 -20.23 10.53
N LEU A 313 -19.36 -19.38 11.19
CA LEU A 313 -19.81 -18.57 12.32
C LEU A 313 -20.77 -17.45 11.88
N LEU A 314 -20.51 -16.83 10.73
CA LEU A 314 -21.24 -15.64 10.29
C LEU A 314 -22.48 -15.98 9.45
N ALA A 315 -22.42 -17.03 8.62
CA ALA A 315 -23.45 -17.40 7.65
C ALA A 315 -24.00 -18.81 7.85
N GLY A 316 -23.50 -19.58 8.83
CA GLY A 316 -23.98 -20.93 9.14
C GLY A 316 -23.58 -22.01 8.12
N ALA A 317 -22.78 -21.66 7.11
CA ALA A 317 -22.37 -22.56 6.04
C ALA A 317 -20.93 -22.28 5.58
N ILE A 318 -20.24 -23.33 5.15
CA ILE A 318 -18.87 -23.25 4.60
C ILE A 318 -18.95 -23.27 3.06
N PRO A 319 -18.58 -22.18 2.36
CA PRO A 319 -18.48 -22.16 0.91
C PRO A 319 -17.51 -23.23 0.38
N TRP A 320 -17.81 -23.84 -0.77
CA TRP A 320 -16.93 -24.82 -1.41
C TRP A 320 -15.49 -24.31 -1.59
N ALA A 321 -15.34 -23.02 -1.92
CA ALA A 321 -14.04 -22.40 -2.13
C ALA A 321 -13.20 -22.29 -0.85
N ALA A 322 -13.82 -22.27 0.33
CA ALA A 322 -13.11 -22.25 1.61
C ALA A 322 -12.28 -23.54 1.79
N TRP A 323 -12.78 -24.68 1.29
CA TRP A 323 -12.08 -25.96 1.32
C TRP A 323 -10.82 -25.98 0.45
N LEU A 324 -10.70 -25.08 -0.53
CA LEU A 324 -9.48 -24.94 -1.33
C LEU A 324 -8.39 -24.13 -0.63
N VAL A 325 -8.76 -23.22 0.28
CA VAL A 325 -7.81 -22.26 0.90
C VAL A 325 -6.75 -23.00 1.73
N LEU A 326 -7.16 -23.96 2.56
CA LEU A 326 -6.22 -24.68 3.44
C LEU A 326 -5.22 -25.55 2.66
N PRO A 327 -5.62 -26.42 1.70
CA PRO A 327 -4.68 -27.15 0.87
C PRO A 327 -3.72 -26.26 0.09
N LEU A 328 -4.20 -25.13 -0.47
CA LEU A 328 -3.35 -24.16 -1.17
C LEU A 328 -2.35 -23.48 -0.21
N ALA A 329 -2.78 -23.13 1.00
CA ALA A 329 -1.90 -22.60 2.03
C ALA A 329 -0.82 -23.62 2.44
N LEU A 330 -1.18 -24.89 2.60
CA LEU A 330 -0.23 -25.97 2.89
C LEU A 330 0.76 -26.18 1.74
N LEU A 331 0.30 -26.12 0.48
CA LEU A 331 1.15 -26.18 -0.71
C LEU A 331 2.13 -25.01 -0.76
N LEU A 332 1.66 -23.78 -0.49
CA LEU A 332 2.50 -22.60 -0.37
C LEU A 332 3.56 -22.79 0.70
N LEU A 333 3.16 -23.21 1.90
CA LEU A 333 4.09 -23.45 3.01
C LEU A 333 5.14 -24.50 2.64
N TRP A 334 4.72 -25.65 2.12
CA TRP A 334 5.63 -26.71 1.70
C TRP A 334 6.64 -26.20 0.66
N ALA A 335 6.17 -25.54 -0.40
CA ALA A 335 7.03 -25.07 -1.49
C ALA A 335 8.04 -24.00 -1.01
N VAL A 336 7.58 -23.03 -0.21
CA VAL A 336 8.42 -21.94 0.32
C VAL A 336 9.44 -22.47 1.34
N LEU A 337 9.00 -23.31 2.28
CA LEU A 337 9.87 -23.88 3.30
C LEU A 337 10.90 -24.84 2.69
N ARG A 338 10.52 -25.63 1.69
CA ARG A 338 11.42 -26.53 0.98
C ARG A 338 12.47 -25.78 0.16
N ALA A 339 12.09 -24.73 -0.56
CA ALA A 339 13.05 -23.91 -1.30
C ALA A 339 14.04 -23.24 -0.35
N THR A 340 13.57 -22.71 0.78
CA THR A 340 14.42 -21.95 1.70
C THR A 340 15.28 -22.85 2.60
N SER A 341 14.88 -24.10 2.84
CA SER A 341 15.77 -25.09 3.47
C SER A 341 17.00 -25.43 2.63
N HIS A 342 16.91 -25.25 1.30
CA HIS A 342 18.04 -25.37 0.37
C HIS A 342 18.77 -24.05 0.13
N GLY A 343 18.47 -23.01 0.92
CA GLY A 343 19.05 -21.68 0.74
C GLY A 343 18.57 -20.92 -0.49
N LEU A 344 17.52 -21.39 -1.19
CA LEU A 344 16.98 -20.74 -2.40
C LEU A 344 15.93 -19.68 -2.03
N TRP A 345 16.34 -18.64 -1.32
CA TRP A 345 15.44 -17.62 -0.76
C TRP A 345 14.64 -16.85 -1.83
N ALA A 346 15.30 -16.41 -2.91
CA ALA A 346 14.60 -15.77 -4.03
C ALA A 346 13.55 -16.69 -4.69
N ARG A 347 13.86 -17.99 -4.80
CA ARG A 347 12.90 -18.99 -5.31
C ARG A 347 11.73 -19.18 -4.35
N GLY A 348 11.99 -19.22 -3.03
CA GLY A 348 10.96 -19.25 -2.01
C GLY A 348 10.03 -18.04 -2.09
N ALA A 349 10.58 -16.82 -2.21
CA ALA A 349 9.78 -15.61 -2.40
C ALA A 349 8.92 -15.67 -3.68
N ALA A 350 9.50 -16.10 -4.81
CA ALA A 350 8.76 -16.23 -6.07
C ALA A 350 7.64 -17.28 -5.98
N LEU A 351 7.89 -18.43 -5.34
CA LEU A 351 6.86 -19.45 -5.10
C LEU A 351 5.74 -18.92 -4.21
N GLY A 352 6.07 -18.15 -3.15
CA GLY A 352 5.07 -17.49 -2.31
C GLY A 352 4.18 -16.56 -3.13
N VAL A 353 4.78 -15.71 -3.97
CA VAL A 353 4.03 -14.81 -4.88
C VAL A 353 3.11 -15.57 -5.82
N VAL A 354 3.57 -16.65 -6.44
CA VAL A 354 2.75 -17.41 -7.39
C VAL A 354 1.62 -18.16 -6.68
N LEU A 355 1.92 -18.82 -5.56
CA LEU A 355 0.96 -19.68 -4.87
C LEU A 355 -0.06 -18.90 -4.02
N VAL A 356 0.20 -17.63 -3.71
CA VAL A 356 -0.78 -16.79 -3.01
C VAL A 356 -1.93 -16.33 -3.91
N VAL A 357 -1.72 -16.26 -5.23
CA VAL A 357 -2.75 -15.85 -6.20
C VAL A 357 -4.01 -16.73 -6.12
N PRO A 358 -3.93 -18.07 -6.21
CA PRO A 358 -5.14 -18.90 -6.09
C PRO A 358 -5.75 -18.85 -4.68
N ILE A 359 -4.97 -18.61 -3.63
CA ILE A 359 -5.48 -18.40 -2.26
C ILE A 359 -6.34 -17.15 -2.22
N TYR A 360 -5.83 -16.02 -2.71
CA TYR A 360 -6.58 -14.76 -2.76
C TYR A 360 -7.79 -14.84 -3.67
N ALA A 361 -7.70 -15.51 -4.82
CA ALA A 361 -8.84 -15.74 -5.71
C ALA A 361 -9.94 -16.55 -5.01
N ALA A 362 -9.58 -17.63 -4.31
CA ALA A 362 -10.52 -18.44 -3.53
C ALA A 362 -11.16 -17.63 -2.39
N VAL A 363 -10.39 -16.84 -1.66
CA VAL A 363 -10.91 -16.01 -0.55
C VAL A 363 -11.81 -14.88 -1.07
N LEU A 364 -11.36 -14.10 -2.05
CA LEU A 364 -12.05 -12.89 -2.51
C LEU A 364 -13.22 -13.17 -3.46
N GLY A 365 -13.13 -14.20 -4.32
CA GLY A 365 -14.20 -14.58 -5.24
C GLY A 365 -15.06 -15.74 -4.73
N GLY A 366 -14.48 -16.59 -3.88
CA GLY A 366 -15.11 -17.82 -3.41
C GLY A 366 -15.73 -17.71 -2.01
N VAL A 367 -15.02 -17.10 -1.06
CA VAL A 367 -15.43 -17.09 0.35
C VAL A 367 -16.21 -15.82 0.71
N LEU A 368 -15.58 -14.64 0.62
CA LEU A 368 -16.15 -13.36 1.06
C LEU A 368 -17.54 -13.05 0.46
N PRO A 369 -17.77 -13.21 -0.85
CA PRO A 369 -19.07 -12.90 -1.45
C PRO A 369 -20.24 -13.74 -0.89
N ARG A 370 -19.94 -14.91 -0.32
CA ARG A 370 -20.95 -15.84 0.21
C ARG A 370 -21.24 -15.65 1.70
N ILE A 371 -20.57 -14.73 2.38
CA ILE A 371 -20.88 -14.36 3.76
C ILE A 371 -21.99 -13.30 3.75
N GLU A 372 -23.20 -13.70 3.34
CA GLU A 372 -24.39 -12.83 3.18
C GLU A 372 -24.61 -11.86 4.36
N PRO A 373 -24.44 -12.26 5.63
CA PRO A 373 -24.64 -11.37 6.78
C PRO A 373 -23.63 -10.23 6.93
N MET A 374 -22.60 -10.15 6.09
CA MET A 374 -21.74 -8.96 6.02
C MET A 374 -22.28 -7.91 5.03
N TRP A 375 -23.12 -8.31 4.08
CA TRP A 375 -23.60 -7.43 3.01
C TRP A 375 -24.86 -6.70 3.46
N ILE A 376 -24.73 -5.41 3.74
CA ILE A 376 -25.84 -4.57 4.22
C ILE A 376 -26.85 -4.30 3.10
N ALA A 377 -26.39 -4.05 1.87
CA ALA A 377 -27.25 -3.67 0.75
C ALA A 377 -28.34 -4.71 0.41
N PRO A 378 -28.05 -6.02 0.26
CA PRO A 378 -29.07 -7.02 -0.01
C PRO A 378 -30.08 -7.16 1.13
N ARG A 379 -29.61 -7.06 2.39
CA ARG A 379 -30.48 -7.12 3.57
C ARG A 379 -31.40 -5.91 3.66
N LEU A 380 -30.88 -4.72 3.35
CA LEU A 380 -31.67 -3.50 3.29
C LEU A 380 -32.72 -3.58 2.18
N GLN A 381 -32.35 -4.12 1.00
CA GLN A 381 -33.29 -4.35 -0.09
C GLN A 381 -34.39 -5.36 0.29
N ALA A 382 -34.04 -6.46 0.95
CA ALA A 382 -35.00 -7.44 1.43
C ALA A 382 -35.94 -6.85 2.50
N MET A 383 -35.42 -5.98 3.37
CA MET A 383 -36.21 -5.27 4.38
C MET A 383 -37.15 -4.25 3.74
N LEU A 384 -36.67 -3.46 2.78
CA LEU A 384 -37.48 -2.50 2.01
C LEU A 384 -38.62 -3.19 1.27
N ALA A 385 -38.34 -4.34 0.62
CA ALA A 385 -39.37 -5.12 -0.06
C ALA A 385 -40.48 -5.60 0.88
N ARG A 386 -40.18 -5.85 2.16
CA ARG A 386 -41.15 -6.27 3.18
C ARG A 386 -41.94 -5.10 3.77
N VAL A 387 -41.26 -4.00 4.10
CA VAL A 387 -41.85 -2.87 4.87
C VAL A 387 -42.47 -1.83 3.94
N ALA A 388 -42.00 -1.72 2.70
CA ALA A 388 -42.45 -0.74 1.72
C ALA A 388 -42.39 -1.27 0.27
N PRO A 389 -43.25 -2.22 -0.12
CA PRO A 389 -43.18 -2.93 -1.40
C PRO A 389 -43.34 -2.06 -2.66
N GLY A 390 -43.79 -0.80 -2.54
CA GLY A 390 -43.88 0.17 -3.65
C GLY A 390 -42.68 1.11 -3.80
N LEU A 391 -41.73 1.09 -2.86
CA LEU A 391 -40.54 1.94 -2.90
C LEU A 391 -39.43 1.22 -3.69
N ALA A 392 -39.05 1.79 -4.83
CA ALA A 392 -38.01 1.22 -5.66
C ALA A 392 -36.66 1.24 -4.91
N PRO A 393 -35.96 0.09 -4.74
CA PRO A 393 -34.66 0.05 -4.03
C PRO A 393 -33.62 1.01 -4.60
N ALA A 394 -33.72 1.31 -5.90
CA ALA A 394 -32.91 2.27 -6.62
C ALA A 394 -32.99 3.72 -6.10
N GLN A 395 -34.00 4.05 -5.29
CA GLN A 395 -34.15 5.37 -4.68
C GLN A 395 -33.31 5.53 -3.39
N PHE A 396 -32.70 4.45 -2.89
CA PHE A 396 -31.87 4.46 -1.70
C PHE A 396 -30.41 4.24 -2.08
N GLY A 397 -29.51 5.18 -1.79
CA GLY A 397 -28.10 5.08 -2.20
C GLY A 397 -27.31 3.88 -1.61
N MET A 398 -27.88 3.15 -0.64
CA MET A 398 -27.30 1.89 -0.13
C MET A 398 -27.97 0.63 -0.69
N ALA A 399 -29.06 0.76 -1.45
CA ALA A 399 -29.79 -0.34 -2.09
C ALA A 399 -29.83 -0.13 -3.62
N GLY A 400 -30.03 -1.20 -4.39
CA GLY A 400 -30.10 -1.09 -5.86
C GLY A 400 -28.75 -0.91 -6.58
N HIS A 401 -27.64 -1.07 -5.85
CA HIS A 401 -26.33 -1.32 -6.45
C HIS A 401 -26.18 -2.81 -6.81
N ALA A 402 -25.68 -3.09 -8.01
CA ALA A 402 -25.41 -4.45 -8.51
C ALA A 402 -23.96 -4.86 -8.25
#